data_AF-A0A7S0TJH0-F1
#
_entry.id   AF-A0A7S0TJH0-F1
#
_cell.length_a   1.000
_cell.length_b   1.000
_cell.length_c   1.000
_cell.angle_alpha   90.00
_cell.angle_beta   90.00
_cell.angle_gamma   90.00
#
_symmetry.space_group_name_H-M   'P 1'
#
loop_
_entity.id
_entity.type
_entity.pdbx_description
1 polymer ?
#
loop_
_entity_poly.entity_id
_entity_poly.type
_entity_poly.pdbx_seq_one_letter_code
_entity_poly.pdbx_strand_id
1 'polypeptide(L)'
;RASSCTPRRPTSMSPVFQILNGTSAEAAADGGGGDITFPDDFPNSVKHFLLIGAVGMMVGAGIFLYLSMIRTKASLYHSLAFIMPAISAMSYYAMWTGMGVEFKTTDTSPRVIFWARYIDYVVTVPLLLIQLALIAKADTSAMVASTGNSVLFVIALLIGAMNVAPFKYMWWFGGVVFAVLIVVQLAGRYENATDIAKVLNTIGIVFIVVYPLIWLLGSEGTASLGLSQEVAFLTILDLVTKVGFGLYFLLNFEAATGDEVGPDGEPLNQQSQQYV
;
A
#
# COMPACT_ATOMS: atom_id res chain seq x y z
N ARG A 1 6.40 -56.02 -52.73
CA ARG A 1 5.77 -54.69 -52.99
C ARG A 1 5.83 -53.93 -51.67
N ALA A 2 6.63 -52.87 -51.63
CA ALA A 2 6.93 -52.05 -50.46
C ALA A 2 5.67 -51.30 -49.95
N SER A 3 5.43 -51.28 -48.63
CA SER A 3 5.59 -50.13 -47.71
C SER A 3 4.51 -49.04 -47.75
N SER A 4 3.78 -48.88 -46.64
CA SER A 4 3.61 -47.59 -45.96
C SER A 4 2.91 -47.78 -44.61
N CYS A 5 3.71 -47.80 -43.54
CA CYS A 5 3.24 -47.64 -42.17
C CYS A 5 3.24 -46.13 -41.87
N THR A 6 2.07 -45.51 -41.73
CA THR A 6 1.95 -44.12 -41.26
C THR A 6 1.90 -44.09 -39.72
N PRO A 7 2.75 -43.33 -39.02
CA PRO A 7 2.63 -43.19 -37.58
C PRO A 7 1.44 -42.26 -37.25
N ARG A 8 0.54 -42.72 -36.37
CA ARG A 8 -0.46 -41.84 -35.74
C ARG A 8 0.28 -40.82 -34.87
N ARG A 9 0.02 -39.53 -35.09
CA ARG A 9 0.42 -38.45 -34.16
C ARG A 9 -0.13 -38.77 -32.76
N PRO A 10 0.64 -38.59 -31.68
CA PRO A 10 0.09 -38.69 -30.35
C PRO A 10 -0.92 -37.56 -30.12
N THR A 11 -2.07 -37.95 -29.59
CA THR A 11 -3.14 -37.12 -29.02
C THR A 11 -2.57 -36.06 -28.08
N SER A 12 -3.15 -34.85 -28.15
CA SER A 12 -2.80 -33.68 -27.34
C SER A 12 -2.64 -34.03 -25.86
N MET A 13 -1.54 -33.58 -25.25
CA MET A 13 -1.37 -33.66 -23.80
C MET A 13 -2.45 -32.86 -23.08
N SER A 14 -2.87 -33.37 -21.92
CA SER A 14 -3.77 -32.70 -20.99
C SER A 14 -3.22 -31.31 -20.59
N PRO A 15 -4.07 -30.28 -20.46
CA PRO A 15 -3.66 -28.90 -20.14
C PRO A 15 -2.88 -28.76 -18.84
N VAL A 16 -2.96 -29.75 -17.94
CA VAL A 16 -2.19 -29.79 -16.69
C VAL A 16 -0.68 -29.95 -16.94
N PHE A 17 -0.26 -30.61 -18.03
CA PHE A 17 1.16 -30.83 -18.33
C PHE A 17 1.83 -29.62 -19.01
N GLN A 18 1.06 -28.70 -19.60
CA GLN A 18 1.59 -27.49 -20.24
C GLN A 18 2.00 -26.42 -19.23
N ILE A 19 1.36 -26.36 -18.06
CA ILE A 19 1.67 -25.40 -16.99
C ILE A 19 3.04 -25.69 -16.35
N LEU A 20 3.50 -26.95 -16.37
CA LEU A 20 4.76 -27.35 -15.74
C LEU A 20 6.01 -27.16 -16.62
N ASN A 21 5.85 -26.89 -17.93
CA ASN A 21 6.97 -26.85 -18.87
C ASN A 21 7.20 -25.49 -19.56
N GLY A 22 6.58 -24.41 -19.06
CA GLY A 22 6.95 -23.04 -19.44
C GLY A 22 6.72 -22.66 -20.90
N THR A 23 5.94 -23.42 -21.67
CA THR A 23 5.57 -23.03 -23.05
C THR A 23 4.16 -22.47 -23.05
N SER A 24 4.03 -21.18 -22.71
CA SER A 24 2.85 -20.39 -23.07
C SER A 24 2.79 -20.29 -24.59
N ALA A 25 1.75 -20.84 -25.19
CA ALA A 25 1.47 -20.65 -26.61
C ALA A 25 1.18 -19.17 -26.86
N GLU A 26 2.10 -18.48 -27.54
CA GLU A 26 1.88 -17.16 -28.13
C GLU A 26 0.71 -17.25 -29.10
N ALA A 27 -0.44 -16.73 -28.68
CA ALA A 27 -1.45 -16.27 -29.61
C ALA A 27 -0.91 -14.99 -30.24
N ALA A 28 -0.29 -15.13 -31.41
CA ALA A 28 0.15 -14.02 -32.23
C ALA A 28 -1.06 -13.13 -32.58
N ALA A 29 -1.16 -12.00 -31.88
CA ALA A 29 -1.93 -10.84 -32.33
C ALA A 29 -0.94 -9.90 -33.01
N ASP A 30 -0.82 -10.04 -34.33
CA ASP A 30 -0.12 -9.08 -35.19
C ASP A 30 -0.90 -7.75 -35.17
N GLY A 31 -0.30 -6.74 -34.56
CA GLY A 31 -0.91 -5.45 -34.27
C GLY A 31 0.09 -4.36 -33.89
N GLY A 32 1.16 -4.19 -34.67
CA GLY A 32 1.80 -2.89 -34.95
C GLY A 32 2.26 -1.95 -33.81
N GLY A 33 2.34 -2.38 -32.55
CA GLY A 33 2.94 -1.63 -31.44
C GLY A 33 3.81 -2.57 -30.64
N GLY A 34 5.07 -2.21 -30.40
CA GLY A 34 6.00 -3.06 -29.64
C GLY A 34 5.42 -3.46 -28.28
N ASP A 35 5.71 -4.69 -27.85
CA ASP A 35 5.31 -5.17 -26.54
C ASP A 35 5.84 -4.21 -25.47
N ILE A 36 4.95 -3.61 -24.69
CA ILE A 36 5.32 -2.71 -23.59
C ILE A 36 5.91 -3.56 -22.47
N THR A 37 7.16 -3.28 -22.12
CA THR A 37 7.96 -3.94 -21.11
C THR A 37 8.42 -2.96 -20.05
N PHE A 38 8.16 -3.29 -18.78
CA PHE A 38 8.67 -2.53 -17.65
C PHE A 38 9.95 -3.19 -17.11
N PRO A 39 10.97 -2.40 -16.75
CA PRO A 39 10.93 -0.96 -16.50
C PRO A 39 11.27 -0.06 -17.70
N ASP A 40 11.62 -0.62 -18.86
CA ASP A 40 12.21 0.16 -19.95
C ASP A 40 11.25 1.22 -20.51
N ASP A 41 9.96 0.89 -20.63
CA ASP A 41 8.93 1.75 -21.22
C ASP A 41 8.28 2.74 -20.24
N PHE A 42 8.78 2.87 -19.01
CA PHE A 42 8.28 3.94 -18.14
C PHE A 42 8.66 5.32 -18.69
N PRO A 43 7.74 6.31 -18.63
CA PRO A 43 8.11 7.71 -18.74
C PRO A 43 9.19 8.07 -17.71
N ASN A 44 10.18 8.88 -18.10
CA ASN A 44 11.27 9.30 -17.20
C ASN A 44 10.76 9.91 -15.88
N SER A 45 9.68 10.69 -15.94
CA SER A 45 8.99 11.23 -14.76
C SER A 45 8.51 10.14 -13.81
N VAL A 46 7.88 9.07 -14.31
CA VAL A 46 7.44 7.93 -13.48
C VAL A 46 8.63 7.26 -12.81
N LYS A 47 9.73 7.01 -13.56
CA LYS A 47 10.96 6.44 -12.99
C LYS A 47 11.51 7.33 -11.85
N HIS A 48 11.54 8.65 -12.03
CA HIS A 48 12.03 9.56 -11.00
C HIS A 48 11.16 9.56 -9.75
N PHE A 49 9.83 9.62 -9.87
CA PHE A 49 8.95 9.60 -8.69
C PHE A 49 9.02 8.28 -7.95
N LEU A 50 9.05 7.14 -8.65
CA LEU A 50 9.22 5.84 -8.02
C LEU A 50 10.57 5.73 -7.28
N LEU A 51 11.64 6.28 -7.86
CA LEU A 51 12.96 6.32 -7.21
C LEU A 51 12.97 7.24 -5.98
N ILE A 52 12.34 8.41 -6.06
CA ILE A 52 12.17 9.33 -4.93
C ILE A 52 11.41 8.64 -3.80
N GLY A 53 10.33 7.92 -4.13
CA GLY A 53 9.59 7.11 -3.17
C GLY A 53 10.46 6.03 -2.52
N ALA A 54 11.19 5.25 -3.32
CA ALA A 54 12.07 4.19 -2.81
C ALA A 54 13.15 4.72 -1.88
N VAL A 55 13.90 5.75 -2.31
CA VAL A 55 14.98 6.35 -1.52
C VAL A 55 14.43 7.08 -0.30
N GLY A 56 13.36 7.85 -0.44
CA GLY A 56 12.74 8.58 0.67
C GLY A 56 12.23 7.65 1.77
N MET A 57 11.57 6.56 1.39
CA MET A 57 11.14 5.51 2.32
C MET A 57 12.32 4.79 2.98
N MET A 58 13.36 4.46 2.22
CA MET A 58 14.56 3.81 2.74
C MET A 58 15.30 4.69 3.75
N VAL A 59 15.45 5.98 3.47
CA VAL A 59 16.05 6.95 4.41
C VAL A 59 15.18 7.08 5.66
N GLY A 60 13.86 7.22 5.51
CA GLY A 60 12.93 7.27 6.65
C GLY A 60 13.02 6.02 7.53
N ALA A 61 12.99 4.83 6.92
CA ALA A 61 13.18 3.56 7.62
C ALA A 61 14.53 3.49 8.34
N GLY A 62 15.63 3.92 7.70
CA GLY A 62 16.95 3.97 8.32
C GLY A 62 17.00 4.88 9.56
N ILE A 63 16.37 6.05 9.49
CA ILE A 63 16.24 6.98 10.62
C ILE A 63 15.45 6.32 11.76
N PHE A 64 14.29 5.72 11.47
CA PHE A 64 13.46 5.09 12.51
C PHE A 64 14.10 3.85 13.12
N LEU A 65 14.84 3.07 12.33
CA LEU A 65 15.62 1.95 12.83
C LEU A 65 16.69 2.43 13.82
N TYR A 66 17.43 3.48 13.46
CA TYR A 66 18.41 4.09 14.35
C TYR A 66 17.77 4.60 15.64
N LEU A 67 16.67 5.36 15.54
CA LEU A 67 15.92 5.86 16.70
C LEU A 67 15.37 4.71 17.58
N SER A 68 15.02 3.57 17.00
CA SER A 68 14.59 2.38 17.72
C SER A 68 15.76 1.73 18.47
N MET A 69 16.95 1.65 17.87
CA MET A 69 18.14 1.02 18.45
C MET A 69 18.76 1.80 19.61
N ILE A 70 18.65 3.13 19.62
CA ILE A 70 19.19 3.97 20.70
C ILE A 70 18.31 3.95 21.96
N ARG A 71 17.09 3.40 21.90
CA ARG A 71 16.24 3.25 23.09
C ARG A 71 16.69 2.07 23.94
N THR A 72 16.65 2.28 25.25
CA THR A 72 16.92 1.26 26.27
C THR A 72 15.85 0.16 26.32
N LYS A 73 14.59 0.51 26.00
CA LYS A 73 13.45 -0.41 25.96
C LYS A 73 12.80 -0.42 24.58
N ALA A 74 12.52 -1.63 24.08
CA ALA A 74 11.77 -1.84 22.86
C ALA A 74 10.38 -1.20 22.97
N SER A 75 10.00 -0.40 21.97
CA SER A 75 8.72 0.28 21.91
C SER A 75 7.98 -0.15 20.65
N LEU A 76 6.75 -0.66 20.83
CA LEU A 76 5.88 -1.05 19.72
C LEU A 76 5.72 0.09 18.69
N TYR A 77 5.60 1.32 19.18
CA TYR A 77 5.48 2.53 18.35
C TYR A 77 6.67 2.75 17.41
N HIS A 78 7.89 2.52 17.89
CA HIS A 78 9.11 2.71 17.11
C HIS A 78 9.27 1.59 16.08
N SER A 79 8.93 0.35 16.45
CA SER A 79 8.89 -0.78 15.53
C SER A 79 7.88 -0.55 14.40
N LEU A 80 6.67 -0.08 14.70
CA LEU A 80 5.66 0.25 13.70
C LEU A 80 6.12 1.39 12.78
N ALA A 81 6.72 2.44 13.34
CA ALA A 81 7.28 3.56 12.57
C ALA A 81 8.38 3.11 11.61
N PHE A 82 9.19 2.10 11.97
CA PHE A 82 10.20 1.51 11.08
C PHE A 82 9.60 0.59 10.01
N ILE A 83 8.72 -0.34 10.41
CA ILE A 83 8.20 -1.39 9.52
C ILE A 83 7.44 -0.81 8.34
N MET A 84 6.61 0.22 8.56
CA MET A 84 5.80 0.82 7.50
C MET A 84 6.64 1.34 6.31
N PRO A 85 7.58 2.30 6.49
CA PRO A 85 8.41 2.77 5.39
C PRO A 85 9.40 1.70 4.89
N ALA A 86 9.79 0.71 5.70
CA ALA A 86 10.63 -0.39 5.22
C ALA A 86 9.90 -1.24 4.16
N ILE A 87 8.64 -1.60 4.41
CA ILE A 87 7.79 -2.33 3.45
C ILE A 87 7.57 -1.47 2.20
N SER A 88 7.26 -0.18 2.38
CA SER A 88 7.04 0.72 1.24
C SER A 88 8.31 0.92 0.41
N ALA A 89 9.50 1.00 1.03
CA ALA A 89 10.76 1.08 0.29
C ALA A 89 10.94 -0.13 -0.64
N MET A 90 10.62 -1.34 -0.16
CA MET A 90 10.64 -2.55 -0.97
C MET A 90 9.62 -2.51 -2.11
N SER A 91 8.40 -2.07 -1.84
CA SER A 91 7.34 -1.95 -2.86
C SER A 91 7.69 -0.92 -3.94
N TYR A 92 8.18 0.26 -3.56
CA TYR A 92 8.63 1.29 -4.49
C TYR A 92 9.83 0.83 -5.32
N TYR A 93 10.78 0.11 -4.72
CA TYR A 93 11.88 -0.49 -5.45
C TYR A 93 11.40 -1.55 -6.45
N ALA A 94 10.48 -2.43 -6.05
CA ALA A 94 9.88 -3.41 -6.95
C ALA A 94 9.23 -2.72 -8.16
N MET A 95 8.36 -1.73 -7.93
CA MET A 95 7.72 -0.95 -9.00
C MET A 95 8.73 -0.23 -9.89
N TRP A 96 9.79 0.34 -9.30
CA TRP A 96 10.85 1.03 -10.05
C TRP A 96 11.60 0.08 -10.99
N THR A 97 11.87 -1.15 -10.55
CA THR A 97 12.46 -2.22 -11.39
C THR A 97 11.48 -2.87 -12.37
N GLY A 98 10.21 -2.44 -12.38
CA GLY A 98 9.15 -3.00 -13.25
C GLY A 98 8.45 -4.23 -12.66
N MET A 99 8.93 -4.76 -11.52
CA MET A 99 8.23 -5.81 -10.79
C MET A 99 6.95 -5.24 -10.15
N GLY A 100 5.87 -6.01 -10.21
CA GLY A 100 4.63 -5.56 -9.57
C GLY A 100 3.84 -4.55 -10.39
N VAL A 101 4.12 -4.47 -11.70
CA VAL A 101 3.47 -3.57 -12.65
C VAL A 101 2.90 -4.38 -13.80
N GLU A 102 1.66 -4.12 -14.17
CA GLU A 102 0.95 -4.80 -15.25
C GLU A 102 0.40 -3.79 -16.25
N PHE A 103 0.64 -4.01 -17.54
CA PHE A 103 -0.01 -3.26 -18.59
C PHE A 103 -1.24 -4.00 -19.09
N LYS A 104 -2.44 -3.47 -18.82
CA LYS A 104 -3.69 -4.07 -19.30
C LYS A 104 -4.10 -3.45 -20.61
N THR A 105 -4.09 -4.26 -21.67
CA THR A 105 -4.56 -3.94 -23.02
C THR A 105 -5.98 -4.42 -23.30
N THR A 106 -6.55 -5.24 -22.41
CA THR A 106 -7.90 -5.82 -22.55
C THR A 106 -9.02 -4.83 -22.31
N ASP A 107 -8.69 -3.65 -21.78
CA ASP A 107 -9.62 -2.57 -21.52
C ASP A 107 -9.78 -1.65 -22.74
N THR A 108 -10.92 -0.96 -22.82
CA THR A 108 -11.21 0.00 -23.89
C THR A 108 -10.16 1.12 -23.99
N SER A 109 -9.47 1.41 -22.89
CA SER A 109 -8.26 2.23 -22.84
C SER A 109 -7.17 1.43 -22.14
N PRO A 110 -6.00 1.23 -22.76
CA PRO A 110 -4.87 0.60 -22.11
C PRO A 110 -4.47 1.36 -20.83
N ARG A 111 -4.11 0.63 -19.78
CA ARG A 111 -3.70 1.23 -18.50
C ARG A 111 -2.57 0.47 -17.82
N VAL A 112 -1.81 1.18 -17.00
CA VAL A 112 -0.72 0.63 -16.18
C VAL A 112 -1.23 0.47 -14.76
N ILE A 113 -1.08 -0.71 -14.17
CA ILE A 113 -1.52 -1.01 -12.81
C ILE A 113 -0.30 -1.38 -11.98
N PHE A 114 -0.10 -0.65 -10.88
CA PHE A 114 0.96 -0.91 -9.92
C PHE A 114 0.46 -1.82 -8.78
N TRP A 115 0.29 -3.12 -9.05
CA TRP A 115 -0.28 -4.04 -8.06
C TRP A 115 0.61 -4.22 -6.81
N ALA A 116 1.93 -4.03 -6.91
CA ALA A 116 2.82 -4.03 -5.75
C ALA A 116 2.47 -2.94 -4.70
N ARG A 117 1.88 -1.82 -5.12
CA ARG A 117 1.38 -0.78 -4.20
C ARG A 117 0.27 -1.30 -3.30
N TYR A 118 -0.59 -2.19 -3.80
CA TYR A 118 -1.66 -2.77 -3.00
C TYR A 118 -1.14 -3.79 -1.98
N ILE A 119 -0.04 -4.49 -2.31
CA ILE A 119 0.65 -5.36 -1.35
C ILE A 119 1.30 -4.55 -0.23
N ASP A 120 1.85 -3.38 -0.54
CA ASP A 120 2.27 -2.43 0.49
C ASP A 120 1.07 -2.03 1.36
N TYR A 121 0.00 -1.53 0.73
CA TYR A 121 -1.13 -0.97 1.46
C TYR A 121 -1.91 -1.97 2.30
N VAL A 122 -2.04 -3.23 1.86
CA VAL A 122 -2.74 -4.26 2.63
C VAL A 122 -2.02 -4.56 3.95
N VAL A 123 -0.73 -4.22 4.06
CA VAL A 123 0.05 -4.34 5.29
C VAL A 123 0.19 -3.00 5.99
N THR A 124 0.59 -1.92 5.31
CA THR A 124 0.92 -0.65 5.96
C THR A 124 -0.31 0.13 6.42
N VAL A 125 -1.45 0.03 5.74
CA VAL A 125 -2.66 0.76 6.15
C VAL A 125 -3.22 0.20 7.46
N PRO A 126 -3.35 -1.12 7.65
CA PRO A 126 -3.68 -1.66 8.97
C PRO A 126 -2.69 -1.23 10.07
N LEU A 127 -1.38 -1.24 9.79
CA LEU A 127 -0.36 -0.81 10.76
C LEU A 127 -0.50 0.68 11.14
N LEU A 128 -0.79 1.55 10.17
CA LEU A 128 -1.09 2.96 10.41
C LEU A 128 -2.31 3.13 11.32
N LEU A 129 -3.39 2.39 11.04
CA LEU A 129 -4.60 2.45 11.86
C LEU A 129 -4.41 1.88 13.25
N ILE A 130 -3.61 0.81 13.40
CA ILE A 130 -3.21 0.29 14.71
C ILE A 130 -2.44 1.36 15.48
N GLN A 131 -1.49 2.03 14.85
CA GLN A 131 -0.70 3.08 15.50
C GLN A 131 -1.58 4.25 15.95
N LEU A 132 -2.52 4.70 15.13
CA LEU A 132 -3.52 5.71 15.49
C LEU A 132 -4.45 5.21 16.60
N ALA A 133 -4.88 3.95 16.58
CA ALA A 133 -5.73 3.41 17.63
C ALA A 133 -5.00 3.33 18.97
N LEU A 134 -3.71 3.00 18.98
CA LEU A 134 -2.86 3.01 20.17
C LEU A 134 -2.68 4.43 20.74
N ILE A 135 -2.43 5.42 19.89
CA ILE A 135 -2.35 6.84 20.30
C ILE A 135 -3.66 7.31 20.94
N ALA A 136 -4.80 6.90 20.37
CA ALA A 136 -6.12 7.21 20.91
C ALA A 136 -6.53 6.36 22.13
N LYS A 137 -5.67 5.45 22.60
CA LYS A 137 -5.97 4.48 23.67
C LYS A 137 -7.27 3.71 23.41
N ALA A 138 -7.50 3.34 22.15
CA ALA A 138 -8.70 2.65 21.71
C ALA A 138 -8.74 1.20 22.23
N ASP A 139 -9.96 0.69 22.41
CA ASP A 139 -10.20 -0.69 22.80
C ASP A 139 -9.90 -1.68 21.66
N THR A 140 -9.67 -2.95 22.01
CA THR A 140 -9.34 -4.01 21.04
C THR A 140 -10.41 -4.19 19.97
N SER A 141 -11.70 -4.00 20.30
CA SER A 141 -12.77 -4.12 19.31
C SER A 141 -12.66 -3.04 18.22
N ALA A 142 -12.38 -1.81 18.63
CA ALA A 142 -12.11 -0.71 17.71
C ALA A 142 -10.88 -0.96 16.82
N MET A 143 -9.80 -1.46 17.41
CA MET A 143 -8.57 -1.81 16.67
C MET A 143 -8.83 -2.90 15.63
N VAL A 144 -9.55 -3.96 16.01
CA VAL A 144 -9.89 -5.05 15.08
C VAL A 144 -10.82 -4.54 13.98
N ALA A 145 -11.80 -3.71 14.30
CA ALA A 145 -12.73 -3.15 13.33
C ALA A 145 -12.03 -2.22 12.32
N SER A 146 -11.14 -1.32 12.77
CA SER A 146 -10.38 -0.45 11.85
C SER A 146 -9.44 -1.26 10.96
N THR A 147 -8.70 -2.19 11.55
CA THR A 147 -7.79 -3.09 10.83
C THR A 147 -8.55 -3.90 9.78
N GLY A 148 -9.65 -4.55 10.15
CA GLY A 148 -10.47 -5.34 9.23
C GLY A 148 -11.05 -4.48 8.10
N ASN A 149 -11.59 -3.31 8.41
CA ASN A 149 -12.10 -2.38 7.41
C ASN A 149 -10.99 -1.91 6.46
N SER A 150 -9.76 -1.69 6.94
CA SER A 150 -8.65 -1.29 6.08
C SER A 150 -8.20 -2.37 5.11
N VAL A 151 -8.20 -3.64 5.54
CA VAL A 151 -7.91 -4.76 4.65
C VAL A 151 -8.99 -4.87 3.56
N LEU A 152 -10.27 -4.79 3.95
CA LEU A 152 -11.39 -4.80 3.00
C LEU A 152 -11.35 -3.62 2.03
N PHE A 153 -11.01 -2.43 2.52
CA PHE A 153 -10.79 -1.23 1.71
C PHE A 153 -9.72 -1.44 0.63
N VAL A 154 -8.53 -1.92 1.00
CA VAL A 154 -7.43 -2.11 0.05
C VAL A 154 -7.72 -3.26 -0.93
N ILE A 155 -8.25 -4.38 -0.43
CA ILE A 155 -8.60 -5.53 -1.29
C ILE A 155 -9.68 -5.15 -2.29
N ALA A 156 -10.70 -4.40 -1.88
CA ALA A 156 -11.73 -3.94 -2.81
C ALA A 156 -11.13 -3.07 -3.93
N LEU A 157 -10.22 -2.15 -3.61
CA LEU A 157 -9.55 -1.32 -4.62
C LEU A 157 -8.60 -2.13 -5.51
N LEU A 158 -7.90 -3.13 -4.99
CA LEU A 158 -7.06 -4.04 -5.78
C LEU A 158 -7.91 -4.83 -6.79
N ILE A 159 -9.00 -5.45 -6.32
CA ILE A 159 -9.91 -6.21 -7.17
C ILE A 159 -10.55 -5.27 -8.21
N GLY A 160 -10.88 -4.04 -7.81
CA GLY A 160 -11.32 -2.99 -8.73
C GLY A 160 -10.30 -2.71 -9.83
N ALA A 161 -9.03 -2.49 -9.47
CA ALA A 161 -7.97 -2.18 -10.43
C ALA A 161 -7.78 -3.31 -11.45
N MET A 162 -7.89 -4.54 -10.97
CA MET A 162 -7.75 -5.74 -11.78
C MET A 162 -8.97 -6.03 -12.67
N ASN A 163 -10.14 -5.43 -12.40
CA ASN A 163 -11.36 -5.66 -13.16
C ASN A 163 -11.55 -4.69 -14.31
N VAL A 164 -12.32 -5.12 -15.30
CA VAL A 164 -12.73 -4.29 -16.44
C VAL A 164 -13.94 -3.41 -16.09
N ALA A 165 -14.12 -2.31 -16.81
CA ALA A 165 -15.32 -1.49 -16.69
C ALA A 165 -16.57 -2.25 -17.20
N PRO A 166 -17.76 -2.04 -16.60
CA PRO A 166 -18.08 -1.14 -15.48
C PRO A 166 -17.86 -1.74 -14.09
N PHE A 167 -17.57 -3.04 -13.99
CA PHE A 167 -17.51 -3.77 -12.71
C PHE A 167 -16.46 -3.21 -11.74
N LYS A 168 -15.37 -2.63 -12.24
CA LYS A 168 -14.36 -1.97 -11.41
C LYS A 168 -14.92 -0.87 -10.49
N TYR A 169 -15.94 -0.13 -10.92
CA TYR A 169 -16.52 0.97 -10.14
C TYR A 169 -17.37 0.47 -8.98
N MET A 170 -17.93 -0.74 -9.06
CA MET A 170 -18.65 -1.35 -7.94
C MET A 170 -17.69 -1.71 -6.81
N TRP A 171 -16.52 -2.24 -7.16
CA TRP A 171 -15.45 -2.50 -6.20
C TRP A 171 -14.87 -1.21 -5.60
N TRP A 172 -14.71 -0.16 -6.42
CA TRP A 172 -14.35 1.16 -5.92
C TRP A 172 -15.37 1.69 -4.90
N PHE A 173 -16.67 1.62 -5.22
CA PHE A 173 -17.73 2.04 -4.31
C PHE A 173 -17.69 1.24 -3.00
N GLY A 174 -17.50 -0.09 -3.07
CA GLY A 174 -17.31 -0.93 -1.89
C GLY A 174 -16.11 -0.50 -1.06
N GLY A 175 -14.98 -0.18 -1.68
CA GLY A 175 -13.81 0.40 -1.02
C GLY A 175 -14.14 1.71 -0.32
N VAL A 176 -14.83 2.64 -0.99
CA VAL A 176 -15.25 3.93 -0.40
C VAL A 176 -16.14 3.74 0.83
N VAL A 177 -17.04 2.75 0.83
CA VAL A 177 -17.85 2.42 2.02
C VAL A 177 -16.95 2.08 3.21
N PHE A 178 -15.96 1.20 3.03
CA PHE A 178 -15.01 0.88 4.11
C PHE A 178 -14.13 2.08 4.50
N ALA A 179 -13.74 2.91 3.56
CA ALA A 179 -13.03 4.16 3.82
C ALA A 179 -13.86 5.10 4.72
N VAL A 180 -15.16 5.26 4.43
CA VAL A 180 -16.08 6.05 5.25
C VAL A 180 -16.20 5.47 6.66
N LEU A 181 -16.32 4.15 6.81
CA LEU A 181 -16.36 3.52 8.14
C LEU A 181 -15.09 3.81 8.95
N ILE A 182 -13.92 3.78 8.31
CA ILE A 182 -12.64 4.14 8.94
C ILE A 182 -12.65 5.63 9.34
N VAL A 183 -13.04 6.53 8.45
CA VAL A 183 -13.07 7.98 8.72
C VAL A 183 -14.01 8.33 9.87
N VAL A 184 -15.22 7.76 9.90
CA VAL A 184 -16.17 7.97 11.01
C VAL A 184 -15.57 7.47 12.34
N GLN A 185 -14.92 6.30 12.30
CA GLN A 185 -14.28 5.73 13.49
C GLN A 185 -13.16 6.64 14.03
N LEU A 186 -12.32 7.19 13.14
CA LEU A 186 -11.20 8.08 13.44
C LEU A 186 -11.66 9.47 13.90
N ALA A 187 -12.69 10.05 13.26
CA ALA A 187 -13.19 11.37 13.60
C ALA A 187 -13.75 11.41 15.04
N GLY A 188 -14.59 10.44 15.41
CA GLY A 188 -15.21 10.41 16.74
C GLY A 188 -14.24 10.12 17.89
N ARG A 189 -13.08 9.51 17.61
CA ARG A 189 -12.11 9.12 18.66
C ARG A 189 -11.17 10.25 19.08
N TYR A 190 -10.96 11.22 18.20
CA TYR A 190 -9.95 12.26 18.38
C TYR A 190 -10.52 13.63 18.78
N GLU A 191 -11.83 13.73 19.03
CA GLU A 191 -12.48 14.99 19.44
C GLU A 191 -11.82 15.61 20.68
N ASN A 192 -11.51 14.76 21.67
CA ASN A 192 -10.91 15.15 22.96
C ASN A 192 -9.40 14.85 23.06
N ALA A 193 -8.74 14.53 21.93
CA ALA A 193 -7.32 14.21 21.90
C ALA A 193 -6.45 15.49 21.92
N THR A 194 -5.14 15.32 22.20
CA THR A 194 -4.16 16.41 22.11
C THR A 194 -4.07 16.96 20.69
N ASP A 195 -3.62 18.20 20.52
CA ASP A 195 -3.48 18.81 19.18
C ASP A 195 -2.53 18.01 18.28
N ILE A 196 -1.49 17.41 18.87
CA ILE A 196 -0.55 16.55 18.16
C ILE A 196 -1.24 15.27 17.67
N ALA A 197 -2.01 14.62 18.55
CA ALA A 197 -2.79 13.44 18.20
C ALA A 197 -3.82 13.76 17.10
N LYS A 198 -4.47 14.93 17.15
CA LYS A 198 -5.38 15.41 16.09
C LYS A 198 -4.68 15.57 14.75
N VAL A 199 -3.48 16.16 14.71
CA VAL A 199 -2.69 16.29 13.47
C VAL A 199 -2.35 14.91 12.89
N LEU A 200 -1.91 13.97 13.72
CA LEU A 200 -1.64 12.59 13.30
C LEU A 200 -2.89 11.93 12.71
N ASN A 201 -4.03 12.09 13.38
CA ASN A 201 -5.31 11.59 12.89
C ASN A 201 -5.72 12.23 11.56
N THR A 202 -5.51 13.54 11.40
CA THR A 202 -5.77 14.24 10.13
C THR A 202 -4.93 13.67 8.99
N ILE A 203 -3.65 13.38 9.22
CA ILE A 203 -2.79 12.75 8.20
C ILE A 203 -3.37 11.39 7.77
N GLY A 204 -3.81 10.57 8.73
CA GLY A 204 -4.45 9.28 8.45
C GLY A 204 -5.77 9.42 7.68
N ILE A 205 -6.64 10.34 8.08
CA ILE A 205 -7.91 10.62 7.39
C ILE A 205 -7.65 11.11 5.95
N VAL A 206 -6.69 12.02 5.77
CA VAL A 206 -6.30 12.53 4.44
C VAL A 206 -5.86 11.38 3.55
N PHE A 207 -5.05 10.44 4.05
CA PHE A 207 -4.69 9.24 3.29
C PHE A 207 -5.91 8.43 2.84
N ILE A 208 -6.79 8.08 3.78
CA ILE A 208 -7.96 7.24 3.53
C ILE A 208 -8.92 7.89 2.53
N VAL A 209 -9.04 9.22 2.54
CA VAL A 209 -9.92 9.96 1.62
C VAL A 209 -9.26 10.21 0.27
N VAL A 210 -7.99 10.60 0.24
CA VAL A 210 -7.31 11.01 -1.00
C VAL A 210 -6.96 9.80 -1.87
N TYR A 211 -6.56 8.67 -1.29
CA TYR A 211 -6.19 7.50 -2.07
C TYR A 211 -7.30 7.01 -3.04
N PRO A 212 -8.56 6.77 -2.62
CA PRO A 212 -9.61 6.33 -3.54
C PRO A 212 -9.98 7.41 -4.56
N LEU A 213 -9.75 8.71 -4.26
CA LEU A 213 -9.93 9.79 -5.22
C LEU A 213 -8.85 9.77 -6.31
N ILE A 214 -7.58 9.57 -5.93
CA ILE A 214 -6.50 9.39 -6.89
C ILE A 214 -6.76 8.14 -7.74
N TRP A 215 -7.18 7.04 -7.12
CA TRP A 215 -7.55 5.82 -7.85
C TRP A 215 -8.66 6.09 -8.89
N LEU A 216 -9.70 6.84 -8.51
CA LEU A 216 -10.81 7.15 -9.40
C LEU A 216 -10.36 8.04 -10.57
N LEU A 217 -9.52 9.03 -10.32
CA LEU A 217 -9.05 9.97 -11.33
C LEU A 217 -7.86 9.44 -12.14
N GLY A 218 -7.13 8.48 -11.59
CA GLY A 218 -5.93 7.87 -12.14
C GLY A 218 -6.22 6.89 -13.25
N SER A 219 -5.16 6.20 -13.68
CA SER A 219 -5.20 5.21 -14.75
C SER A 219 -6.11 4.01 -14.41
N GLU A 220 -6.33 3.72 -13.13
CA GLU A 220 -7.19 2.62 -12.69
C GLU A 220 -8.69 2.95 -12.85
N GLY A 221 -9.07 4.23 -12.72
CA GLY A 221 -10.44 4.71 -12.82
C GLY A 221 -10.75 5.34 -14.18
N THR A 222 -10.90 6.66 -14.22
CA THR A 222 -11.34 7.44 -15.39
C THR A 222 -10.20 7.89 -16.29
N ALA A 223 -8.94 7.68 -15.90
CA ALA A 223 -7.74 8.15 -16.61
C ALA A 223 -7.74 9.68 -16.85
N SER A 224 -8.28 10.44 -15.91
CA SER A 224 -8.28 11.91 -15.94
C SER A 224 -6.91 12.49 -15.58
N LEU A 225 -6.12 11.78 -14.77
CA LEU A 225 -4.73 12.09 -14.44
C LEU A 225 -3.81 11.33 -15.40
N GLY A 226 -2.77 12.01 -15.87
CA GLY A 226 -1.67 11.32 -16.55
C GLY A 226 -0.91 10.42 -15.56
N LEU A 227 -0.36 9.31 -16.06
CA LEU A 227 0.39 8.33 -15.26
C LEU A 227 1.44 8.97 -14.35
N SER A 228 2.17 9.97 -14.87
CA SER A 228 3.19 10.68 -14.10
C SER A 228 2.61 11.46 -12.92
N GLN A 229 1.43 12.06 -13.08
CA GLN A 229 0.77 12.82 -12.02
C GLN A 229 0.22 11.90 -10.94
N GLU A 230 -0.40 10.78 -11.34
CA GLU A 230 -0.88 9.76 -10.43
C GLU A 230 0.26 9.22 -9.54
N VAL A 231 1.37 8.81 -10.16
CA VAL A 231 2.55 8.32 -9.43
C VAL A 231 3.15 9.41 -8.54
N ALA A 232 3.21 10.67 -9.00
CA ALA A 232 3.72 11.78 -8.19
C ALA A 232 2.85 12.02 -6.94
N PHE A 233 1.53 12.10 -7.09
CA PHE A 233 0.62 12.32 -5.97
C PHE A 233 0.67 11.19 -4.96
N LEU A 234 0.73 9.94 -5.42
CA LEU A 234 0.82 8.78 -4.53
C LEU A 234 2.17 8.71 -3.82
N THR A 235 3.27 9.06 -4.50
CA THR A 235 4.60 9.15 -3.88
C THR A 235 4.61 10.19 -2.77
N ILE A 236 4.07 11.39 -3.02
CA ILE A 236 3.99 12.46 -2.01
C ILE A 236 3.09 12.03 -0.84
N LEU A 237 1.92 11.48 -1.14
CA LEU A 237 0.98 11.01 -0.14
C LEU A 237 1.61 9.94 0.76
N ASP A 238 2.32 8.98 0.18
CA ASP A 238 3.01 7.93 0.92
C ASP A 238 4.14 8.49 1.80
N LEU A 239 4.99 9.37 1.26
CA LEU A 239 6.05 9.99 2.04
C LEU A 239 5.50 10.77 3.25
N VAL A 240 4.42 11.53 3.07
CA VAL A 240 3.76 12.25 4.16
C VAL A 240 3.19 11.28 5.20
N THR A 241 2.54 10.22 4.76
CA THR A 241 1.76 9.33 5.64
C THR A 241 2.59 8.27 6.34
N LYS A 242 3.80 8.00 5.85
CA LYS A 242 4.71 7.01 6.45
C LYS A 242 5.92 7.67 7.08
N VAL A 243 6.66 8.49 6.33
CA VAL A 243 7.87 9.16 6.84
C VAL A 243 7.51 10.43 7.61
N GLY A 244 6.68 11.31 7.03
CA GLY A 244 6.23 12.54 7.69
C GLY A 244 5.48 12.27 8.99
N PHE A 245 4.51 11.35 8.93
CA PHE A 245 3.78 10.86 10.10
C PHE A 245 4.72 10.29 11.15
N GLY A 246 5.61 9.36 10.76
CA GLY A 246 6.52 8.70 11.70
C GLY A 246 7.48 9.67 12.38
N LEU A 247 8.06 10.62 11.63
CA LEU A 247 8.94 11.65 12.18
C LEU A 247 8.17 12.56 13.14
N TYR A 248 7.01 13.07 12.72
CA TYR A 248 6.21 13.97 13.55
C TYR A 248 5.76 13.27 14.83
N PHE A 249 5.31 12.01 14.74
CA PHE A 249 4.90 11.22 15.89
C PHE A 249 6.06 10.97 16.86
N LEU A 250 7.20 10.48 16.38
CA LEU A 250 8.34 10.14 17.25
C LEU A 250 8.99 11.37 17.89
N LEU A 251 9.04 12.50 17.18
CA LEU A 251 9.57 13.76 17.74
C LEU A 251 8.65 14.36 18.81
N ASN A 252 7.35 14.04 18.76
CA ASN A 252 6.35 14.52 19.71
C ASN A 252 5.75 13.38 20.54
N PHE A 253 6.52 12.31 20.75
CA PHE A 253 6.01 11.04 21.29
C PHE A 253 5.27 11.22 22.62
N GLU A 254 5.86 11.93 23.58
CA GLU A 254 5.30 12.15 24.93
C GLU A 254 3.97 12.91 24.88
N ALA A 255 3.93 13.99 24.12
CA ALA A 255 2.74 14.82 23.97
C ALA A 255 1.66 14.15 23.08
N ALA A 256 2.04 13.18 22.24
CA ALA A 256 1.12 12.37 21.46
C ALA A 256 0.47 11.26 22.30
N THR A 257 1.22 10.57 23.17
CA THR A 257 0.69 9.47 24.00
C THR A 257 0.14 9.92 25.35
N GLY A 258 0.48 11.15 25.78
CA GLY A 258 0.14 11.67 27.09
C GLY A 258 0.87 10.94 28.21
N ASP A 259 2.01 10.30 27.90
CA ASP A 259 2.86 9.64 28.87
C ASP A 259 3.96 10.63 29.28
N GLU A 260 3.95 11.06 30.54
CA GLU A 260 5.12 11.74 31.11
C GLU A 260 6.24 10.71 31.29
N VAL A 261 7.36 10.95 30.61
CA VAL A 261 8.56 10.13 30.73
C VAL A 261 9.42 10.74 31.83
N GLY A 262 9.71 9.95 32.87
CA GLY A 262 10.59 10.35 33.96
C GLY A 262 12.02 10.65 33.49
N PRO A 263 12.86 11.26 34.34
CA PRO A 263 14.25 11.60 34.00
C PRO A 263 15.13 10.41 33.58
N ASP A 264 14.65 9.19 33.80
CA ASP A 264 15.23 7.89 33.48
C ASP A 264 14.71 7.27 32.17
N GLY A 265 13.77 7.92 31.47
CA GLY A 265 13.20 7.40 30.23
C GLY A 265 11.99 6.46 30.45
N GLU A 266 11.46 6.35 31.67
CA GLU A 266 10.31 5.51 32.01
C GLU A 266 8.99 6.28 31.96
N PRO A 267 7.94 5.79 31.26
CA PRO A 267 6.61 6.39 31.34
C PRO A 267 6.02 6.19 32.75
N LEU A 268 5.71 7.29 33.45
CA LEU A 268 5.22 7.29 34.83
C LEU A 268 3.90 6.51 35.01
N ASN A 269 3.13 6.28 33.94
CA ASN A 269 1.82 5.63 34.03
C ASN A 269 1.85 4.09 33.92
N GLN A 270 2.95 3.48 33.46
CA GLN A 270 2.98 2.02 33.19
C GLN A 270 3.08 1.16 34.45
N GLN A 271 3.44 1.75 35.60
CA GLN A 271 3.43 1.03 36.88
C GLN A 271 2.01 0.61 37.32
N SER A 272 0.95 1.23 36.77
CA SER A 272 -0.44 0.90 37.12
C SER A 272 -1.11 -0.14 36.20
N GLN A 273 -0.58 -0.37 34.99
CA GLN A 273 -1.15 -1.32 34.02
C GLN A 273 -0.57 -2.74 34.14
N GLN A 274 0.42 -2.95 35.02
CA GLN A 274 1.01 -4.27 35.25
C GLN A 274 0.24 -5.10 36.30
N TYR A 275 -0.87 -4.57 36.83
CA TYR A 275 -1.72 -5.23 37.82
C TYR A 275 -3.22 -5.12 37.47
N VAL A 276 -3.66 -5.57 36.29
CA VAL A 276 -5.05 -5.99 36.06
C VAL A 276 -5.08 -7.15 35.06
#